data_AF-A0A0A0BS70-F1
#
_entry.id   AF-A0A0A0BS70-F1
#
_cell.length_a   1.000
_cell.length_b   1.000
_cell.length_c   1.000
_cell.angle_alpha   90.00
_cell.angle_beta   90.00
_cell.angle_gamma   90.00
#
_symmetry.space_group_name_H-M   'P 1'
#
loop_
_entity.id
_entity.type
_entity.pdbx_description
1 polymer ?
#
loop_
_entity_poly.entity_id
_entity_poly.type
_entity_poly.pdbx_seq_one_letter_code
_entity_poly.pdbx_strand_id
1 'polypeptide(L)'
;MTIAPDPIVSGVAYAVREVGGRRPADLEDFTGHVSMTVEGSTGRHVVRGQGFATADAARVHEKSDDGVGKDTRTWTVRAQRDGSFAAATD
;
A
#
# COMPACT_ATOMS: atom_id res chain seq x y z
N MET A 1 -16.94 11.38 16.08
CA MET A 1 -16.44 10.05 16.50
C MET A 1 -15.82 9.41 15.28
N THR A 2 -14.49 9.44 15.17
CA THR A 2 -13.79 8.82 14.04
C THR A 2 -13.76 7.33 14.33
N ILE A 3 -14.52 6.55 13.56
CA ILE A 3 -14.48 5.09 13.66
C ILE A 3 -13.11 4.67 13.12
N ALA A 4 -12.30 4.01 13.95
CA ALA A 4 -11.04 3.44 13.48
C ALA A 4 -11.37 2.39 12.41
N PRO A 5 -10.67 2.38 11.26
CA PRO A 5 -10.95 1.42 10.21
C PRO A 5 -10.65 0.00 10.70
N ASP A 6 -11.43 -0.98 10.22
CA ASP A 6 -11.30 -2.38 10.60
C ASP A 6 -9.90 -2.92 10.24
N PRO A 7 -9.29 -3.78 11.08
CA PRO A 7 -7.90 -4.19 10.91
C PRO A 7 -7.60 -4.82 9.54
N ILE A 8 -6.40 -4.56 9.00
CA ILE A 8 -5.93 -5.16 7.75
C ILE A 8 -5.81 -6.69 7.89
N VAL A 9 -6.41 -7.41 6.95
CA VAL A 9 -6.35 -8.88 6.84
C VAL A 9 -5.13 -9.29 6.01
N SER A 10 -4.26 -10.14 6.57
CA SER A 10 -3.07 -10.60 5.85
C SER A 10 -3.39 -11.51 4.67
N GLY A 11 -2.59 -11.44 3.61
CA GLY A 11 -2.77 -12.22 2.38
C GLY A 11 -3.96 -11.81 1.51
N VAL A 12 -4.82 -10.90 1.96
CA VAL A 12 -5.96 -10.40 1.20
C VAL A 12 -5.55 -9.19 0.38
N ALA A 13 -5.96 -9.16 -0.89
CA ALA A 13 -5.67 -8.05 -1.79
C ALA A 13 -6.59 -6.85 -1.49
N TYR A 14 -5.97 -5.68 -1.36
CA TYR A 14 -6.61 -4.38 -1.30
C TYR A 14 -6.29 -3.62 -2.60
N ALA A 15 -7.27 -2.93 -3.16
CA ALA A 15 -7.06 -2.08 -4.32
C ALA A 15 -6.27 -0.83 -3.93
N VAL A 16 -5.18 -0.53 -4.62
CA VAL A 16 -4.46 0.72 -4.45
C VAL A 16 -5.21 1.81 -5.21
N ARG A 17 -5.59 2.88 -4.50
CA ARG A 17 -6.33 4.01 -5.06
C ARG A 17 -5.43 5.17 -5.40
N GLU A 18 -4.53 5.50 -4.48
CA GLU A 18 -3.66 6.67 -4.57
C GLU A 18 -2.28 6.34 -4.00
N VAL A 19 -1.26 7.00 -4.54
CA VAL A 19 0.11 7.04 -4.03
C VAL A 19 0.55 8.50 -4.05
N GLY A 20 0.94 9.05 -2.90
CA GLY A 20 1.28 10.47 -2.78
C GLY A 20 0.13 11.41 -3.19
N GLY A 21 -1.13 11.00 -3.00
CA GLY A 21 -2.32 11.79 -3.35
C GLY A 21 -2.70 11.78 -4.84
N ARG A 22 -2.06 10.96 -5.68
CA ARG A 22 -2.41 10.77 -7.10
C ARG A 22 -2.66 9.31 -7.43
N ARG A 23 -3.41 9.03 -8.49
CA ARG A 23 -3.56 7.66 -9.00
C ARG A 23 -2.18 7.16 -9.50
N PRO A 24 -1.72 5.98 -9.07
CA PRO A 24 -0.46 5.41 -9.58
C PRO A 24 -0.59 5.02 -11.05
N ALA A 25 0.48 5.19 -11.81
CA ALA A 25 0.59 4.87 -13.22
C ALA A 25 1.50 3.64 -13.47
N ASP A 26 2.52 3.45 -12.63
CA ASP A 26 3.48 2.35 -12.74
C ASP A 26 3.99 1.90 -11.35
N LEU A 27 4.87 0.89 -11.33
CA LEU A 27 5.45 0.37 -10.09
C LEU A 27 6.50 1.31 -9.46
N GLU A 28 7.12 2.19 -10.25
CA GLU A 28 8.13 3.14 -9.75
C GLU A 28 7.51 4.22 -8.86
N ASP A 29 6.22 4.50 -9.02
CA ASP A 29 5.44 5.36 -8.13
C ASP A 29 5.47 4.91 -6.66
N PHE A 30 5.76 3.62 -6.41
CA PHE A 30 5.83 3.04 -5.08
C PHE A 30 7.25 3.01 -4.51
N THR A 31 8.22 3.74 -5.10
CA THR A 31 9.60 3.79 -4.59
C THR A 31 9.83 4.97 -3.66
N GLY A 32 10.80 4.83 -2.75
CA GLY A 32 11.14 5.89 -1.81
C GLY A 32 10.19 5.95 -0.62
N HIS A 33 9.99 7.15 -0.07
CA HIS A 33 8.97 7.37 0.96
C HIS A 33 7.58 7.41 0.31
N VAL A 34 6.71 6.50 0.72
CA VAL A 34 5.40 6.29 0.11
C VAL A 34 4.30 6.55 1.12
N SER A 35 3.26 7.26 0.70
CA SER A 35 1.96 7.30 1.37
C SER A 35 0.92 6.80 0.38
N MET A 36 0.50 5.54 0.52
CA MET A 36 -0.50 4.95 -0.37
C MET A 36 -1.83 4.74 0.33
N THR A 37 -2.91 4.93 -0.41
CA THR A 37 -4.27 4.67 0.05
C THR A 37 -4.77 3.38 -0.57
N VAL A 38 -5.11 2.40 0.27
CA VAL A 38 -5.63 1.09 -0.15
C VAL A 38 -7.06 0.90 0.33
N GLU A 39 -7.86 0.14 -0.42
CA GLU A 39 -9.27 -0.11 -0.12
C GLU A 39 -9.62 -1.58 -0.34
N GLY A 40 -10.29 -2.18 0.63
CA GLY A 40 -10.69 -3.58 0.59
C GLY A 40 -11.93 -3.84 1.46
N SER A 41 -12.17 -5.09 1.84
CA SER A 41 -13.36 -5.48 2.61
C SER A 41 -13.44 -4.83 3.99
N THR A 42 -12.31 -4.42 4.56
CA THR A 42 -12.22 -3.73 5.86
C THR A 42 -12.18 -2.21 5.73
N GLY A 43 -12.55 -1.69 4.56
CA GLY A 43 -12.62 -0.25 4.27
C GLY A 43 -11.31 0.33 3.73
N ARG A 44 -11.16 1.65 3.90
CA ARG A 44 -10.05 2.45 3.37
C ARG A 44 -8.96 2.62 4.41
N HIS A 45 -7.72 2.40 4.00
CA HIS A 45 -6.53 2.44 4.84
C HIS A 45 -5.45 3.32 4.21
N VAL A 46 -4.71 4.04 5.05
CA VAL A 46 -3.54 4.80 4.64
C VAL A 46 -2.31 4.06 5.14
N VAL A 47 -1.45 3.67 4.20
CA VAL A 47 -0.19 2.98 4.46
C VAL A 47 0.94 3.96 4.20
N ARG A 48 1.79 4.16 5.20
CA ARG A 48 3.00 4.98 5.09
C ARG A 48 4.23 4.12 5.29
N GLY A 49 5.22 4.26 4.42
CA GLY A 49 6.36 3.38 4.47
C GLY A 49 7.47 3.71 3.50
N GLN A 50 8.43 2.79 3.43
CA GLN A 50 9.53 2.84 2.47
C GLN A 50 9.29 1.78 1.41
N GLY A 51 9.33 2.17 0.15
CA GLY A 51 9.06 1.28 -0.97
C GLY A 51 10.22 1.10 -1.95
N PHE A 52 10.19 -0.04 -2.63
CA PHE A 52 11.17 -0.48 -3.61
C PHE A 52 10.47 -1.23 -4.74
N ALA A 53 10.79 -0.91 -5.99
CA ALA A 53 10.23 -1.56 -7.16
C ALA A 53 11.20 -2.58 -7.76
N THR A 54 10.62 -3.60 -8.37
CA THR A 54 11.26 -4.54 -9.30
C THR A 54 10.45 -4.55 -10.59
N ALA A 55 10.90 -5.30 -11.60
CA ALA A 55 10.18 -5.41 -12.86
C ALA A 55 8.73 -5.93 -12.70
N ASP A 56 8.47 -6.78 -11.70
CA ASP A 56 7.20 -7.51 -11.59
C ASP A 56 6.30 -7.03 -10.43
N ALA A 57 6.87 -6.34 -9.45
CA ALA A 57 6.17 -5.91 -8.24
C ALA A 57 6.92 -4.79 -7.52
N ALA A 58 6.19 -4.04 -6.69
CA ALA A 58 6.78 -3.19 -5.67
C ALA A 58 6.57 -3.79 -4.28
N ARG A 59 7.54 -3.58 -3.39
CA ARG A 59 7.41 -3.88 -1.96
C ARG A 59 7.38 -2.58 -1.18
N VAL A 60 6.40 -2.42 -0.30
CA VAL A 60 6.31 -1.30 0.63
C VAL A 60 6.41 -1.84 2.05
N HIS A 61 7.46 -1.45 2.76
CA HIS A 61 7.61 -1.74 4.17
C HIS A 61 6.89 -0.65 4.96
N GLU A 62 5.71 -0.98 5.46
CA GLU A 62 4.89 -0.09 6.28
C GLU A 62 5.61 0.20 7.60
N LYS A 63 5.73 1.47 7.92
CA LYS A 63 6.36 1.94 9.16
C LYS A 63 5.26 2.34 10.15
N SER A 64 5.47 2.06 11.44
CA SER A 64 4.63 2.65 12.50
C SER A 64 4.72 4.19 12.48
N ASP A 65 3.68 4.87 12.97
CA ASP A 65 3.56 6.34 13.02
C ASP A 65 3.67 7.04 11.64
N ASP A 66 4.11 8.30 11.60
CA ASP A 66 4.17 9.19 10.42
C ASP A 66 5.12 8.71 9.28
N GLY A 67 5.43 7.41 9.20
CA GLY A 67 6.32 6.81 8.21
C GLY A 67 7.75 6.60 8.71
N VAL A 68 7.99 6.74 10.01
CA VAL A 68 9.33 6.63 10.64
C VAL A 68 9.25 5.65 11.80
N GLY A 69 9.93 4.50 11.70
CA GLY A 69 9.93 3.53 12.79
C GLY A 69 10.24 2.09 12.37
N LYS A 70 9.71 1.14 13.16
CA LYS A 70 9.82 -0.29 12.88
C LYS A 70 8.90 -0.65 11.71
N ASP A 71 9.31 -1.64 10.92
CA ASP A 71 8.42 -2.27 9.95
C ASP A 71 7.28 -2.99 10.67
N THR A 72 6.06 -2.53 10.44
CA THR A 72 4.84 -3.12 10.99
C THR A 72 4.32 -4.22 10.07
N ARG A 73 4.35 -3.99 8.75
CA ARG A 73 3.89 -4.94 7.71
C ARG A 73 4.72 -4.76 6.44
N THR A 74 4.83 -5.82 5.65
CA THR A 74 5.36 -5.75 4.28
C THR A 74 4.20 -5.93 3.31
N TRP A 75 4.06 -4.99 2.38
CA TRP A 75 3.06 -5.02 1.34
C TRP A 75 3.71 -5.38 0.00
N THR A 76 3.18 -6.38 -0.68
CA THR A 76 3.52 -6.68 -2.08
C THR A 76 2.46 -6.06 -2.99
N VAL A 77 2.87 -5.12 -3.84
CA VAL A 77 2.03 -4.43 -4.82
C VAL A 77 2.26 -5.02 -6.21
N ARG A 78 1.18 -5.36 -6.92
CA ARG A 78 1.22 -5.91 -8.28
C ARG A 78 0.27 -5.15 -9.21
N ALA A 79 0.76 -4.88 -10.41
CA ALA A 79 -0.07 -4.42 -11.51
C ALA A 79 -1.10 -5.49 -11.90
N GLN A 80 -2.33 -5.06 -12.17
CA GLN A 80 -3.42 -5.88 -12.64
C GLN A 80 -3.58 -5.73 -14.15
N ARG A 81 -4.33 -6.63 -14.78
CA ARG A 81 -4.54 -6.61 -16.24
C ARG A 81 -5.29 -5.37 -16.74
N ASP A 82 -6.07 -4.73 -15.87
CA ASP A 82 -6.83 -3.52 -16.17
C ASP A 82 -6.03 -2.22 -15.93
N GLY A 83 -4.73 -2.34 -15.64
CA GLY A 83 -3.86 -1.20 -15.32
C GLY A 83 -4.03 -0.65 -13.91
N SER A 84 -4.87 -1.26 -13.07
CA SER A 84 -4.93 -0.96 -11.64
C SER A 84 -3.82 -1.68 -10.85
N PHE A 85 -3.69 -1.36 -9.57
CA PHE A 85 -2.72 -1.99 -8.68
C PHE A 85 -3.45 -2.59 -7.47
N ALA A 86 -3.00 -3.76 -7.04
CA ALA A 86 -3.47 -4.41 -5.82
C ALA A 86 -2.29 -4.69 -4.89
N ALA A 87 -2.52 -4.53 -3.59
CA ALA A 87 -1.54 -4.73 -2.55
C ALA A 87 -2.04 -5.75 -1.54
N ALA A 88 -1.20 -6.69 -1.13
CA ALA A 88 -1.50 -7.62 -0.05
C ALA A 88 -0.31 -7.67 0.92
N THR A 89 -0.58 -7.92 2.19
CA THR A 89 0.49 -8.10 3.18
C THR A 89 0.91 -9.56 3.25
N ASP A 90 2.20 -9.77 3.46
CA ASP A 90 2.76 -11.08 3.83
C ASP A 90 2.45 -11.43 5.30
#